data_AF-A0A7Y5LQV3-F1
#
_entry.id   AF-A0A7Y5LQV3-F1
#
_cell.length_a   1.000
_cell.length_b   1.000
_cell.length_c   1.000
_cell.angle_alpha   90.00
_cell.angle_beta   90.00
_cell.angle_gamma   90.00
#
_symmetry.space_group_name_H-M   'P 1'
#
loop_
_entity.id
_entity.type
_entity.pdbx_description
1 polymer ?
#
loop_
_entity_poly.entity_id
_entity_poly.type
_entity_poly.pdbx_seq_one_letter_code
_entity_poly.pdbx_strand_id
1 'polypeptide(L)'
;MRTNPAYLFLFLLWGVSSSCSDDRSSGMIDPNNIPTEPLPDMAGLQLEDLGIGVVPNPVDGGAGIDSLAVDVFPEDIGSLPEVTDDITTAEVIEDITTVDVAQPDTAEPDLTELDVTEEPIECTGPNPQFPSFSKTCTTKADCVVVFHVTDCCGTKAAWGIREDEQETFKAAETICVSQMPDCDCAPSPTKTDDGNTAQLAEDAYVTCDDGQCISHSSSPPPTTGAALQTWLEAGYYLTWPAENAPHASTGPHFGQVRVFQNDRLYNAAKTNAAPWPVGATSIKELFGNTTAPIGWSVSVKLQQTPPAGDGFYWYEIYQGQKYADGPSVPLCVNCHAAGTDYVLTKIP
;
A
#
# COMPACT_ATOMS: atom_id res chain seq x y z
N MET A 1 9.93 69.88 30.49
CA MET A 1 9.80 69.34 31.87
C MET A 1 8.37 68.91 32.10
N ARG A 2 8.09 67.60 32.00
CA ARG A 2 7.14 66.85 32.83
C ARG A 2 7.13 65.39 32.34
N THR A 3 7.18 64.51 33.32
CA THR A 3 7.47 63.09 33.30
C THR A 3 6.22 62.23 33.06
N ASN A 4 6.40 61.12 32.33
CA ASN A 4 5.81 59.75 32.36
C ASN A 4 4.52 59.46 33.19
N PRO A 5 3.68 58.44 32.84
CA PRO A 5 4.16 57.07 32.59
C PRO A 5 3.43 56.16 31.55
N ALA A 6 4.21 55.21 31.04
CA ALA A 6 3.94 53.77 30.87
C ALA A 6 2.55 53.27 30.42
N TYR A 7 2.51 52.66 29.22
CA TYR A 7 1.75 51.42 28.99
C TYR A 7 2.65 50.41 28.25
N LEU A 8 3.00 49.36 29.00
CA LEU A 8 3.74 48.18 28.59
C LEU A 8 2.70 47.14 28.14
N PHE A 9 2.56 46.92 26.83
CA PHE A 9 1.80 45.77 26.32
C PHE A 9 2.78 44.61 26.12
N LEU A 10 2.71 43.66 27.05
CA LEU A 10 3.44 42.41 27.07
C LEU A 10 2.69 41.41 26.16
N PHE A 11 3.17 41.16 24.95
CA PHE A 11 2.79 39.97 24.20
C PHE A 11 3.62 38.80 24.72
N LEU A 12 2.99 37.95 25.54
CA LEU A 12 3.49 36.62 25.87
C LEU A 12 3.34 35.73 24.64
N LEU A 13 4.34 35.74 23.76
CA LEU A 13 4.57 34.64 22.83
C LEU A 13 5.18 33.49 23.63
N TRP A 14 4.35 32.52 24.01
CA TRP A 14 4.82 31.18 24.32
C TRP A 14 5.36 30.56 23.03
N GLY A 15 6.64 30.76 22.77
CA GLY A 15 7.39 29.97 21.81
C GLY A 15 7.55 28.57 22.38
N VAL A 16 6.66 27.64 22.01
CA VAL A 16 6.89 26.21 22.17
C VAL A 16 7.90 25.83 21.07
N SER A 17 9.18 26.10 21.32
CA SER A 17 10.24 25.43 20.56
C SER A 17 10.24 23.98 21.03
N SER A 18 9.45 23.14 20.37
CA SER A 18 9.60 21.69 20.41
C SER A 18 10.90 21.33 19.71
N SER A 19 12.03 21.67 20.33
CA SER A 19 13.32 21.18 19.89
C SER A 19 13.32 19.68 20.14
N CYS A 20 13.36 18.88 19.07
CA CYS A 20 13.97 17.56 19.08
C CYS A 20 15.48 17.70 19.35
N SER A 21 15.83 18.38 20.44
CA SER A 21 17.19 18.56 20.90
C SER A 21 17.54 17.35 21.74
N ASP A 22 18.66 16.74 21.40
CA ASP A 22 19.38 15.75 22.15
C ASP A 22 19.59 16.19 23.61
N ASP A 23 18.67 15.82 24.50
CA ASP A 23 18.91 15.89 25.94
C ASP A 23 18.86 14.50 26.56
N ARG A 24 19.95 13.76 26.34
CA ARG A 24 20.35 12.63 27.19
C ARG A 24 21.85 12.74 27.50
N SER A 25 22.18 13.59 28.47
CA SER A 25 23.34 13.36 29.36
C SER A 25 22.97 12.40 30.50
N SER A 26 22.27 11.30 30.20
CA SER A 26 21.91 10.27 31.17
C SER A 26 22.67 9.00 30.86
N GLY A 27 23.78 8.80 31.58
CA GLY A 27 24.52 7.55 31.79
C GLY A 27 24.49 6.53 30.65
N MET A 28 25.51 6.56 29.78
CA MET A 28 25.95 5.34 29.11
C MET A 28 26.28 4.30 30.19
N ILE A 29 25.51 3.21 30.23
CA ILE A 29 25.95 1.98 30.89
C ILE A 29 27.07 1.42 30.01
N ASP A 30 28.26 1.30 30.58
CA ASP A 30 29.41 0.62 29.98
C ASP A 30 29.04 -0.84 29.70
N PRO A 31 29.07 -1.31 28.43
CA PRO A 31 28.75 -2.69 28.09
C PRO A 31 29.75 -3.72 28.65
N ASN A 32 30.85 -3.29 29.27
CA ASN A 32 31.84 -4.18 29.88
C ASN A 32 31.67 -4.40 31.40
N ASN A 33 30.64 -3.82 32.03
CA ASN A 33 30.42 -3.96 33.48
C ASN A 33 29.08 -4.62 33.79
N ILE A 34 28.93 -5.89 33.38
CA ILE A 34 27.82 -6.77 33.81
C ILE A 34 28.28 -7.52 35.06
N PRO A 35 27.63 -7.35 36.23
CA PRO A 35 27.89 -8.19 37.39
C PRO A 35 27.48 -9.64 37.09
N THR A 36 28.42 -10.57 37.18
CA THR A 36 28.18 -12.01 37.07
C THR A 36 27.64 -12.58 38.39
N GLU A 37 26.48 -12.09 38.82
CA GLU A 37 25.73 -12.73 39.91
C GLU A 37 24.87 -13.87 39.32
N PRO A 38 24.87 -15.07 39.92
CA PRO A 38 24.07 -16.19 39.43
C PRO A 38 22.57 -15.90 39.63
N LEU A 39 21.77 -16.16 38.59
CA LEU A 39 20.31 -16.09 38.66
C LEU A 39 19.78 -17.03 39.76
N PRO A 40 18.84 -16.59 40.62
CA PRO A 40 18.21 -17.48 41.56
C PRO A 40 17.36 -18.53 40.84
N ASP A 41 17.43 -19.74 41.38
CA ASP A 41 16.74 -20.95 40.93
C ASP A 41 15.21 -20.74 40.95
N MET A 42 14.59 -20.71 39.77
CA MET A 42 13.13 -20.56 39.60
C MET A 42 12.43 -21.92 39.53
N ALA A 43 12.81 -22.84 40.41
CA ALA A 43 12.09 -24.08 40.64
C ALA A 43 11.09 -23.89 41.79
N GLY A 44 9.88 -23.41 41.46
CA GLY A 44 8.73 -23.49 42.36
C GLY A 44 7.83 -22.26 42.40
N LEU A 45 7.02 -22.07 41.37
CA LEU A 45 5.78 -21.28 41.49
C LEU A 45 4.62 -22.16 41.00
N GLN A 46 3.78 -22.58 41.95
CA GLN A 46 2.55 -23.30 41.69
C GLN A 46 1.46 -22.34 41.22
N LEU A 47 0.58 -22.84 40.35
CA LEU A 47 -0.41 -22.11 39.56
C LEU A 47 -1.67 -21.69 40.36
N GLU A 48 -1.55 -21.42 41.66
CA GLU A 48 -2.71 -21.21 42.56
C GLU A 48 -2.87 -19.76 43.07
N ASP A 49 -1.93 -18.85 42.77
CA ASP A 49 -1.99 -17.45 43.26
C ASP A 49 -2.56 -16.43 42.25
N LEU A 50 -3.10 -16.87 41.12
CA LEU A 50 -3.86 -15.98 40.24
C LEU A 50 -5.35 -16.04 40.60
N GLY A 51 -5.77 -15.11 41.44
CA GLY A 51 -7.17 -14.85 41.80
C GLY A 51 -8.03 -14.41 40.61
N ILE A 52 -8.30 -15.35 39.70
CA ILE A 52 -9.27 -15.18 38.61
C ILE A 52 -10.64 -15.54 39.18
N GLY A 53 -11.38 -14.50 39.58
CA GLY A 53 -12.79 -14.62 39.94
C GLY A 53 -13.62 -15.04 38.72
N VAL A 54 -14.21 -16.24 38.80
CA VAL A 54 -15.19 -16.73 37.84
C VAL A 54 -16.49 -15.93 38.02
N VAL A 55 -16.87 -15.16 37.01
CA VAL A 55 -18.17 -14.50 36.93
C VAL A 55 -19.18 -15.52 36.38
N PRO A 56 -20.30 -15.82 37.07
CA PRO A 56 -21.30 -16.73 36.54
C PRO A 56 -22.15 -16.05 35.46
N ASN A 57 -22.39 -16.81 34.39
CA ASN A 57 -23.28 -16.48 33.29
C ASN A 57 -24.76 -16.44 33.79
N PRO A 58 -25.56 -15.40 33.49
CA PRO A 58 -27.00 -15.47 33.67
C PRO A 58 -27.68 -15.96 32.39
N VAL A 59 -28.51 -16.99 32.56
CA VAL A 59 -29.43 -17.55 31.57
C VAL A 59 -30.76 -16.79 31.65
N ASP A 60 -31.35 -16.54 30.47
CA ASP A 60 -32.73 -16.21 30.11
C ASP A 60 -33.70 -15.53 31.10
N GLY A 61 -34.29 -14.43 30.61
CA GLY A 61 -35.53 -13.86 31.15
C GLY A 61 -36.06 -12.72 30.30
N GLY A 62 -37.02 -13.01 29.41
CA GLY A 62 -37.73 -12.00 28.64
C GLY A 62 -38.79 -11.26 29.47
N ALA A 63 -38.97 -9.97 29.18
CA ALA A 63 -40.22 -9.21 29.25
C ALA A 63 -39.95 -7.82 28.66
N GLY A 64 -40.76 -7.41 27.68
CA GLY A 64 -40.61 -6.14 26.98
C GLY A 64 -41.00 -4.91 27.78
N ILE A 65 -40.56 -3.75 27.29
CA ILE A 65 -41.25 -2.46 27.41
C ILE A 65 -40.85 -1.56 26.23
N ASP A 66 -41.90 -1.01 25.61
CA ASP A 66 -42.06 0.27 24.92
C ASP A 66 -40.93 0.95 24.12
N SER A 67 -41.21 1.06 22.83
CA SER A 67 -41.41 2.34 22.12
C SER A 67 -40.38 3.45 22.40
N LEU A 68 -39.30 3.46 21.62
CA LEU A 68 -38.51 4.67 21.38
C LEU A 68 -38.47 4.98 19.88
N ALA A 69 -38.79 6.24 19.61
CA ALA A 69 -39.08 6.83 18.32
C ALA A 69 -37.91 6.74 17.35
N VAL A 70 -38.24 6.44 16.10
CA VAL A 70 -37.41 6.64 14.92
C VAL A 70 -37.40 8.14 14.64
N ASP A 71 -36.25 8.79 14.85
CA ASP A 71 -36.04 10.15 14.38
C ASP A 71 -35.98 10.16 12.85
N VAL A 72 -36.96 10.87 12.29
CA VAL A 72 -37.09 11.21 10.87
C VAL A 72 -36.01 12.25 10.55
N PHE A 73 -35.03 11.88 9.73
CA PHE A 73 -34.17 12.85 9.06
C PHE A 73 -34.97 13.54 7.94
N PRO A 74 -34.98 14.88 7.85
CA PRO A 74 -35.60 15.57 6.74
C PRO A 74 -34.73 15.42 5.49
N GLU A 75 -35.34 14.91 4.43
CA GLU A 75 -34.84 14.98 3.06
C GLU A 75 -34.78 16.45 2.62
N ASP A 76 -33.57 16.96 2.40
CA ASP A 76 -33.34 18.22 1.69
C ASP A 76 -32.49 17.89 0.46
N ILE A 77 -33.14 17.24 -0.51
CA ILE A 77 -32.61 17.05 -1.86
C ILE A 77 -32.79 18.35 -2.62
N GLY A 78 -31.69 19.11 -2.67
CA GLY A 78 -31.55 20.30 -3.50
C GLY A 78 -31.92 19.99 -4.95
N SER A 79 -32.87 20.78 -5.44
CA SER A 79 -33.36 20.83 -6.81
C SER A 79 -32.22 20.83 -7.84
N LEU A 80 -32.15 19.77 -8.64
CA LEU A 80 -31.39 19.76 -9.89
C LEU A 80 -32.19 20.52 -10.97
N PRO A 81 -31.55 21.34 -11.82
CA PRO A 81 -32.25 22.00 -12.91
C PRO A 81 -32.71 20.97 -13.95
N GLU A 82 -33.98 21.09 -14.31
CA GLU A 82 -34.67 20.35 -15.36
C GLU A 82 -34.03 20.66 -16.72
N VAL A 83 -33.21 19.74 -17.25
CA VAL A 83 -32.72 19.80 -18.63
C VAL A 83 -33.84 19.28 -19.53
N THR A 84 -34.65 20.22 -20.03
CA THR A 84 -35.59 19.99 -21.13
C THR A 84 -34.91 20.39 -22.43
N ASP A 85 -34.07 19.50 -22.97
CA ASP A 85 -33.66 19.60 -24.37
C ASP A 85 -34.57 18.71 -25.22
N ASP A 86 -35.50 19.39 -25.88
CA ASP A 86 -36.25 18.95 -27.05
C ASP A 86 -35.28 18.37 -28.09
N ILE A 87 -35.20 17.04 -28.19
CA ILE A 87 -34.67 16.38 -29.39
C ILE A 87 -35.84 16.24 -30.36
N THR A 88 -36.06 17.30 -31.14
CA THR A 88 -36.93 17.26 -32.31
C THR A 88 -36.43 16.22 -33.28
N THR A 89 -37.28 15.23 -33.52
CA THR A 89 -37.16 14.27 -34.60
C THR A 89 -37.35 14.99 -35.95
N ALA A 90 -36.56 14.59 -36.95
CA ALA A 90 -36.69 14.85 -38.39
C ALA A 90 -36.05 16.14 -38.95
N GLU A 91 -34.87 15.97 -39.58
CA GLU A 91 -34.55 16.47 -40.93
C GLU A 91 -33.40 15.59 -41.48
N VAL A 92 -33.72 14.64 -42.37
CA VAL A 92 -33.42 14.71 -43.81
C VAL A 92 -31.94 14.98 -44.11
N ILE A 93 -31.17 13.90 -44.28
CA ILE A 93 -29.99 13.88 -45.14
C ILE A 93 -30.21 12.77 -46.17
N GLU A 94 -30.97 13.11 -47.21
CA GLU A 94 -30.89 12.42 -48.50
C GLU A 94 -29.71 13.03 -49.26
N ASP A 95 -28.50 12.50 -49.09
CA ASP A 95 -27.49 12.48 -50.16
C ASP A 95 -26.30 11.59 -49.74
N ILE A 96 -26.47 10.27 -49.91
CA ILE A 96 -25.34 9.35 -50.02
C ILE A 96 -25.22 9.04 -51.50
N THR A 97 -24.51 9.91 -52.20
CA THR A 97 -24.01 9.63 -53.54
C THR A 97 -23.11 8.40 -53.48
N THR A 98 -23.48 7.41 -54.26
CA THR A 98 -22.72 6.22 -54.66
C THR A 98 -21.21 6.46 -54.66
N VAL A 99 -20.53 5.95 -53.64
CA VAL A 99 -19.09 5.68 -53.70
C VAL A 99 -18.95 4.37 -54.44
N ASP A 100 -18.42 4.43 -55.67
CA ASP A 100 -17.93 3.27 -56.40
C ASP A 100 -16.84 2.59 -55.55
N VAL A 101 -17.25 1.56 -54.81
CA VAL A 101 -16.33 0.62 -54.17
C VAL A 101 -15.71 -0.17 -55.31
N ALA A 102 -14.50 0.24 -55.70
CA ALA A 102 -13.65 -0.55 -56.57
C ALA A 102 -13.53 -1.96 -55.96
N GLN A 103 -14.02 -2.95 -56.71
CA GLN A 103 -14.00 -4.36 -56.37
C GLN A 103 -12.55 -4.75 -56.03
N PRO A 104 -12.23 -5.10 -54.78
CA PRO A 104 -10.88 -5.54 -54.44
C PRO A 104 -10.60 -6.84 -55.20
N ASP A 105 -9.48 -6.85 -55.92
CA ASP A 105 -8.97 -8.02 -56.64
C ASP A 105 -8.96 -9.23 -55.70
N THR A 106 -9.76 -10.22 -56.05
CA THR A 106 -9.81 -11.55 -55.43
C THR A 106 -8.56 -12.33 -55.80
N ALA A 107 -7.40 -11.92 -55.28
CA ALA A 107 -6.32 -12.86 -55.09
C ALA A 107 -6.63 -13.64 -53.82
N GLU A 108 -7.15 -14.85 -53.97
CA GLU A 108 -7.26 -15.82 -52.87
C GLU A 108 -5.87 -15.93 -52.22
N PRO A 109 -5.69 -15.53 -50.94
CA PRO A 109 -4.46 -15.86 -50.26
C PRO A 109 -4.36 -17.38 -50.20
N ASP A 110 -3.26 -17.91 -50.72
CA ASP A 110 -2.90 -19.31 -50.64
C ASP A 110 -2.72 -19.67 -49.16
N LEU A 111 -3.78 -20.24 -48.56
CA LEU A 111 -3.86 -20.70 -47.17
C LEU A 111 -3.16 -22.06 -46.98
N THR A 112 -2.11 -22.35 -47.73
CA THR A 112 -1.30 -23.55 -47.52
C THR A 112 -0.44 -23.40 -46.27
N GLU A 113 -0.98 -23.96 -45.18
CA GLU A 113 -0.25 -24.64 -44.11
C GLU A 113 0.83 -23.80 -43.37
N LEU A 114 0.37 -22.90 -42.51
CA LEU A 114 1.01 -22.74 -41.21
C LEU A 114 0.26 -23.65 -40.23
N ASP A 115 0.74 -24.89 -40.12
CA ASP A 115 0.38 -25.84 -39.06
C ASP A 115 0.95 -25.33 -37.73
N VAL A 116 0.37 -24.25 -37.22
CA VAL A 116 0.54 -23.88 -35.82
C VAL A 116 -0.37 -24.82 -35.07
N THR A 117 0.19 -25.93 -34.59
CA THR A 117 -0.46 -26.74 -33.56
C THR A 117 -0.57 -25.86 -32.32
N GLU A 118 -1.61 -25.03 -32.25
CA GLU A 118 -1.98 -24.34 -31.02
C GLU A 118 -2.28 -25.44 -30.01
N GLU A 119 -1.35 -25.62 -29.06
CA GLU A 119 -1.61 -26.52 -27.94
C GLU A 119 -2.89 -26.04 -27.23
N PRO A 120 -3.79 -26.96 -26.87
CA PRO A 120 -5.03 -26.58 -26.23
C PRO A 120 -4.73 -25.86 -24.91
N ILE A 121 -5.43 -24.76 -24.67
CA ILE A 121 -5.37 -24.05 -23.39
C ILE A 121 -6.00 -24.97 -22.34
N GLU A 122 -5.23 -25.35 -21.31
CA GLU A 122 -5.66 -26.19 -20.20
C GLU A 122 -5.34 -25.47 -18.89
N CYS A 123 -6.30 -24.78 -18.30
CA CYS A 123 -6.05 -24.01 -17.07
C CYS A 123 -6.25 -24.80 -15.78
N THR A 124 -6.65 -26.06 -15.88
CA THR A 124 -6.91 -26.94 -14.75
C THR A 124 -6.10 -28.23 -14.89
N GLY A 125 -6.08 -29.01 -13.81
CA GLY A 125 -5.37 -30.29 -13.79
C GLY A 125 -3.91 -30.18 -13.33
N PRO A 126 -3.15 -31.29 -13.41
CA PRO A 126 -1.81 -31.36 -12.84
C PRO A 126 -0.75 -30.59 -13.63
N ASN A 127 -1.00 -30.30 -14.92
CA ASN A 127 -0.05 -29.64 -15.81
C ASN A 127 -0.73 -28.52 -16.60
N PRO A 128 -1.17 -27.43 -15.94
CA PRO A 128 -1.87 -26.36 -16.63
C PRO A 128 -1.00 -25.79 -17.76
N GLN A 129 -1.57 -25.64 -18.94
CA GLN A 129 -1.00 -25.01 -20.13
C GLN A 129 -1.75 -23.70 -20.40
N PHE A 130 -1.04 -22.58 -20.27
CA PHE A 130 -1.52 -21.27 -20.67
C PHE A 130 -0.51 -20.65 -21.65
N PRO A 131 -0.95 -19.98 -22.72
CA PRO A 131 -0.03 -19.41 -23.69
C PRO A 131 0.97 -18.44 -23.05
N SER A 132 2.17 -18.36 -23.60
CA SER A 132 3.14 -17.33 -23.23
C SER A 132 2.94 -16.08 -24.10
N PHE A 133 3.05 -14.91 -23.49
CA PHE A 133 2.91 -13.62 -24.17
C PHE A 133 4.23 -12.88 -24.15
N SER A 134 4.51 -12.11 -25.20
CA SER A 134 5.72 -11.30 -25.23
C SER A 134 5.69 -10.25 -24.12
N LYS A 135 6.81 -10.16 -23.39
CA LYS A 135 7.06 -9.13 -22.38
C LYS A 135 8.05 -8.07 -22.87
N THR A 136 8.55 -8.11 -24.10
CA THR A 136 9.60 -7.18 -24.53
C THR A 136 9.09 -5.74 -24.66
N CYS A 137 9.80 -4.76 -24.12
CA CYS A 137 9.42 -3.34 -24.23
C CYS A 137 10.64 -2.44 -24.48
N THR A 138 10.37 -1.24 -24.99
CA THR A 138 11.34 -0.14 -25.08
C THR A 138 10.99 0.95 -24.07
N THR A 139 9.71 1.18 -23.85
CA THR A 139 9.17 2.16 -22.91
C THR A 139 8.00 1.58 -22.13
N LYS A 140 7.62 2.25 -21.03
CA LYS A 140 6.40 1.88 -20.28
C LYS A 140 5.13 1.89 -21.15
N ALA A 141 5.07 2.72 -22.19
CA ALA A 141 3.90 2.80 -23.07
C ALA A 141 3.69 1.51 -23.89
N ASP A 142 4.73 0.69 -24.04
CA ASP A 142 4.62 -0.59 -24.74
C ASP A 142 3.99 -1.68 -23.86
N CYS A 143 3.73 -1.39 -22.59
CA CYS A 143 3.34 -2.37 -21.59
C CYS A 143 1.92 -2.15 -21.07
N VAL A 144 1.26 -3.27 -20.76
CA VAL A 144 -0.04 -3.29 -20.11
C VAL A 144 -0.06 -4.32 -18.98
N VAL A 145 -0.83 -4.04 -17.92
CA VAL A 145 -1.14 -5.04 -16.89
C VAL A 145 -2.33 -5.88 -17.36
N VAL A 146 -2.18 -7.20 -17.32
CA VAL A 146 -3.27 -8.15 -17.47
C VAL A 146 -3.39 -9.03 -16.23
N PHE A 147 -4.52 -9.70 -16.05
CA PHE A 147 -4.76 -10.54 -14.88
C PHE A 147 -5.13 -11.95 -15.31
N HIS A 148 -4.34 -12.92 -14.85
CA HIS A 148 -4.56 -14.34 -15.07
C HIS A 148 -5.12 -14.99 -13.81
N VAL A 149 -6.25 -15.68 -13.89
CA VAL A 149 -6.84 -16.44 -12.78
C VAL A 149 -6.02 -17.72 -12.56
N THR A 150 -5.42 -17.85 -11.38
CA THR A 150 -4.47 -18.93 -11.06
C THR A 150 -5.10 -20.11 -10.32
N ASP A 151 -6.31 -19.92 -9.77
CA ASP A 151 -7.05 -20.97 -9.07
C ASP A 151 -8.56 -20.74 -9.14
N CYS A 152 -9.32 -21.76 -8.72
CA CYS A 152 -10.77 -21.69 -8.71
C CYS A 152 -11.37 -20.76 -7.63
N CYS A 153 -10.57 -20.26 -6.67
CA CYS A 153 -11.01 -19.26 -5.70
C CYS A 153 -11.04 -17.85 -6.31
N GLY A 154 -10.59 -17.69 -7.56
CA GLY A 154 -10.49 -16.40 -8.23
C GLY A 154 -9.23 -15.62 -7.87
N THR A 155 -8.23 -16.26 -7.26
CA THR A 155 -6.90 -15.65 -7.09
C THR A 155 -6.35 -15.28 -8.45
N LYS A 156 -5.71 -14.10 -8.54
CA LYS A 156 -5.13 -13.59 -9.77
C LYS A 156 -3.62 -13.44 -9.67
N ALA A 157 -2.95 -13.55 -10.81
CA ALA A 157 -1.62 -13.02 -11.03
C ALA A 157 -1.73 -11.84 -12.00
N ALA A 158 -1.19 -10.69 -11.62
CA ALA A 158 -1.02 -9.54 -12.50
C ALA A 158 0.26 -9.76 -13.31
N TRP A 159 0.19 -9.73 -14.64
CA TRP A 159 1.35 -9.85 -15.52
C TRP A 159 1.55 -8.56 -16.30
N GLY A 160 2.80 -8.14 -16.44
CA GLY A 160 3.22 -7.20 -17.46
C GLY A 160 3.41 -7.94 -18.77
N ILE A 161 2.67 -7.53 -19.79
CA ILE A 161 2.84 -8.01 -21.17
C ILE A 161 2.90 -6.80 -22.10
N ARG A 162 3.30 -7.03 -23.35
CA ARG A 162 3.18 -5.99 -24.36
C ARG A 162 1.73 -5.61 -24.62
N GLU A 163 1.50 -4.34 -24.94
CA GLU A 163 0.18 -3.84 -25.27
C GLU A 163 -0.46 -4.57 -26.47
N ASP A 164 0.31 -4.92 -27.49
CA ASP A 164 -0.18 -5.65 -28.68
C ASP A 164 -0.56 -7.11 -28.41
N GLU A 165 -0.17 -7.67 -27.25
CA GLU A 165 -0.53 -9.03 -26.82
C GLU A 165 -1.87 -9.07 -26.04
N GLN A 166 -2.44 -7.90 -25.69
CA GLN A 166 -3.55 -7.81 -24.76
C GLN A 166 -4.81 -8.55 -25.23
N GLU A 167 -5.16 -8.45 -26.51
CA GLU A 167 -6.35 -9.10 -27.05
C GLU A 167 -6.20 -10.63 -27.11
N THR A 168 -5.01 -11.12 -27.51
CA THR A 168 -4.70 -12.55 -27.49
C THR A 168 -4.75 -13.10 -26.07
N PHE A 169 -4.22 -12.36 -25.09
CA PHE A 169 -4.32 -12.72 -23.67
C PHE A 169 -5.77 -12.82 -23.21
N LYS A 170 -6.62 -11.83 -23.52
CA LYS A 170 -8.04 -11.83 -23.13
C LYS A 170 -8.80 -13.02 -23.71
N ALA A 171 -8.50 -13.41 -24.95
CA ALA A 171 -9.09 -14.58 -25.58
C ALA A 171 -8.68 -15.87 -24.85
N ALA A 172 -7.39 -16.02 -24.53
CA ALA A 172 -6.87 -17.15 -23.76
C ALA A 172 -7.48 -17.22 -22.35
N GLU A 173 -7.55 -16.09 -21.66
CA GLU A 173 -8.11 -15.99 -20.31
C GLU A 173 -9.61 -16.33 -20.28
N THR A 174 -10.36 -15.97 -21.32
CA THR A 174 -11.78 -16.35 -21.44
C THR A 174 -11.96 -17.86 -21.48
N ILE A 175 -11.10 -18.56 -22.24
CA ILE A 175 -11.09 -20.02 -22.30
C ILE A 175 -10.70 -20.58 -20.92
N CYS A 176 -9.66 -20.01 -20.31
CA CYS A 176 -9.14 -20.42 -19.00
C CYS A 176 -10.20 -20.37 -17.89
N VAL A 177 -10.87 -19.23 -17.74
CA VAL A 177 -11.91 -19.00 -16.74
C VAL A 177 -13.09 -19.94 -16.94
N SER A 178 -13.44 -20.29 -18.19
CA SER A 178 -14.54 -21.23 -18.47
C SER A 178 -14.25 -22.68 -18.02
N GLN A 179 -12.98 -23.03 -17.78
CA GLN A 179 -12.58 -24.34 -17.29
C GLN A 179 -12.51 -24.40 -15.76
N MET A 180 -12.47 -23.26 -15.08
CA MET A 180 -12.35 -23.22 -13.62
C MET A 180 -13.66 -23.67 -12.98
N PRO A 181 -13.64 -24.68 -12.09
CA PRO A 181 -14.84 -25.07 -11.35
C PRO A 181 -15.22 -23.96 -10.36
N ASP A 182 -16.50 -23.86 -10.02
CA ASP A 182 -16.94 -23.00 -8.92
C ASP A 182 -16.41 -23.56 -7.60
N CYS A 183 -15.59 -22.77 -6.90
CA CYS A 183 -15.09 -23.09 -5.56
C CYS A 183 -15.63 -22.09 -4.52
N ASP A 184 -16.05 -22.59 -3.36
CA ASP A 184 -16.53 -21.78 -2.24
C ASP A 184 -15.35 -21.35 -1.35
N CYS A 185 -14.51 -20.46 -1.87
CA CYS A 185 -13.35 -19.91 -1.17
C CYS A 185 -13.12 -18.45 -1.56
N ALA A 186 -12.46 -17.70 -0.68
CA ALA A 186 -12.05 -16.33 -0.96
C ALA A 186 -10.76 -16.30 -1.81
N PRO A 187 -10.62 -15.38 -2.77
CA PRO A 187 -9.39 -15.22 -3.54
C PRO A 187 -8.24 -14.78 -2.64
N SER A 188 -7.04 -15.27 -2.93
CA SER A 188 -5.82 -14.72 -2.34
C SER A 188 -5.46 -13.37 -2.99
N PRO A 189 -4.66 -12.53 -2.31
CA PRO A 189 -4.13 -11.31 -2.91
C PRO A 189 -3.39 -11.55 -4.24
N THR A 190 -3.44 -10.56 -5.14
CA THR A 190 -2.91 -10.69 -6.50
C THR A 190 -1.39 -10.66 -6.49
N LYS A 191 -0.72 -11.66 -7.07
CA LYS A 191 0.75 -11.64 -7.21
C LYS A 191 1.18 -10.86 -8.45
N THR A 192 2.25 -10.09 -8.36
CA THR A 192 2.86 -9.36 -9.48
C THR A 192 4.14 -10.06 -9.96
N ASP A 193 4.65 -9.69 -11.14
CA ASP A 193 5.82 -10.32 -11.77
C ASP A 193 7.10 -10.15 -10.94
N ASP A 194 7.21 -9.02 -10.22
CA ASP A 194 8.29 -8.73 -9.28
C ASP A 194 8.21 -9.52 -7.96
N GLY A 195 7.23 -10.41 -7.82
CA GLY A 195 7.00 -11.24 -6.64
C GLY A 195 6.28 -10.50 -5.49
N ASN A 196 5.92 -9.23 -5.67
CA ASN A 196 5.10 -8.51 -4.72
C ASN A 196 3.62 -8.93 -4.82
N THR A 197 2.83 -8.35 -3.92
CA THR A 197 1.41 -8.66 -3.79
C THR A 197 0.61 -7.38 -3.83
N ALA A 198 -0.33 -7.29 -4.77
CA ALA A 198 -1.36 -6.28 -4.87
C ALA A 198 -2.61 -6.73 -4.10
N GLN A 199 -3.05 -5.92 -3.14
CA GLN A 199 -4.28 -6.17 -2.36
C GLN A 199 -5.52 -5.99 -3.23
N LEU A 200 -5.47 -5.03 -4.14
CA LEU A 200 -6.51 -4.76 -5.13
C LEU A 200 -5.90 -4.81 -6.54
N ALA A 201 -6.71 -5.16 -7.54
CA ALA A 201 -6.24 -5.19 -8.93
C ALA A 201 -5.71 -3.82 -9.39
N GLU A 202 -6.35 -2.72 -8.97
CA GLU A 202 -5.93 -1.34 -9.27
C GLU A 202 -4.59 -0.94 -8.62
N ASP A 203 -4.11 -1.68 -7.61
CA ASP A 203 -2.79 -1.45 -7.06
C ASP A 203 -1.69 -2.02 -7.96
N ALA A 204 -2.02 -2.95 -8.86
CA ALA A 204 -1.08 -3.48 -9.82
C ALA A 204 -0.84 -2.46 -10.95
N TYR A 205 0.43 -2.22 -11.27
CA TYR A 205 0.84 -1.36 -12.37
C TYR A 205 1.99 -2.02 -13.13
N VAL A 206 2.37 -1.47 -14.29
CA VAL A 206 3.46 -2.02 -15.11
C VAL A 206 4.51 -0.96 -15.41
N THR A 207 5.76 -1.38 -15.50
CA THR A 207 6.90 -0.61 -16.00
C THR A 207 7.65 -1.40 -17.07
N CYS A 208 8.57 -0.72 -17.76
CA CYS A 208 9.50 -1.37 -18.66
C CYS A 208 10.86 -1.45 -17.96
N ASP A 209 11.10 -2.56 -17.29
CA ASP A 209 12.28 -2.83 -16.48
C ASP A 209 13.24 -3.70 -17.28
N ASP A 210 14.45 -3.19 -17.55
CA ASP A 210 15.49 -3.89 -18.33
C ASP A 210 15.00 -4.47 -19.67
N GLY A 211 14.07 -3.76 -20.33
CA GLY A 211 13.47 -4.16 -21.60
C GLY A 211 12.36 -5.22 -21.47
N GLN A 212 11.84 -5.43 -20.26
CA GLN A 212 10.72 -6.32 -19.98
C GLN A 212 9.57 -5.60 -19.29
N CYS A 213 8.34 -5.90 -19.71
CA CYS A 213 7.13 -5.49 -19.03
C CYS A 213 7.01 -6.29 -17.74
N ILE A 214 7.23 -5.63 -16.61
CA ILE A 214 7.14 -6.22 -15.28
C ILE A 214 5.97 -5.56 -14.57
N SER A 215 5.01 -6.35 -14.11
CA SER A 215 3.99 -5.85 -13.20
C SER A 215 4.56 -5.70 -11.79
N HIS A 216 4.09 -4.68 -11.10
CA HIS A 216 4.46 -4.30 -9.74
C HIS A 216 3.23 -4.05 -8.91
N SER A 217 3.38 -4.13 -7.59
CA SER A 217 2.35 -3.73 -6.65
C SER A 217 2.65 -2.35 -6.08
N SER A 218 1.66 -1.46 -6.13
CA SER A 218 1.68 -0.21 -5.39
C SER A 218 0.98 -0.32 -4.03
N SER A 219 0.55 -1.53 -3.61
CA SER A 219 -0.12 -1.69 -2.32
C SER A 219 0.80 -1.30 -1.16
N PRO A 220 0.29 -0.57 -0.17
CA PRO A 220 1.03 -0.34 1.06
C PRO A 220 1.28 -1.66 1.80
N PRO A 221 2.29 -1.72 2.69
CA PRO A 221 2.49 -2.88 3.54
C PRO A 221 1.32 -3.00 4.54
N PRO A 222 1.16 -4.15 5.21
CA PRO A 222 0.16 -4.30 6.27
C PRO A 222 0.34 -3.24 7.36
N THR A 223 -0.76 -2.72 7.91
CA THR A 223 -0.74 -1.69 8.96
C THR A 223 -1.23 -2.24 10.30
N THR A 224 -0.84 -3.48 10.60
CA THR A 224 -0.98 -4.09 11.93
C THR A 224 0.38 -4.65 12.34
N GLY A 225 0.80 -4.46 13.59
CA GLY A 225 2.18 -4.73 13.97
C GLY A 225 2.65 -6.16 13.73
N ALA A 226 1.80 -7.17 13.97
CA ALA A 226 2.17 -8.57 13.74
C ALA A 226 2.34 -8.90 12.26
N ALA A 227 1.36 -8.52 11.43
CA ALA A 227 1.42 -8.76 9.99
C ALA A 227 2.54 -7.94 9.33
N LEU A 228 2.74 -6.69 9.77
CA LEU A 228 3.81 -5.84 9.29
C LEU A 228 5.18 -6.42 9.65
N GLN A 229 5.37 -6.90 10.88
CA GLN A 229 6.64 -7.49 11.29
C GLN A 229 6.99 -8.72 10.43
N THR A 230 6.05 -9.64 10.23
CA THR A 230 6.26 -10.80 9.34
C THR A 230 6.59 -10.35 7.91
N TRP A 231 5.93 -9.30 7.42
CA TRP A 231 6.18 -8.75 6.09
C TRP A 231 7.58 -8.09 5.98
N LEU A 232 8.04 -7.39 7.02
CA LEU A 232 9.38 -6.79 7.08
C LEU A 232 10.48 -7.86 7.16
N GLU A 233 10.30 -8.88 8.01
CA GLU A 233 11.26 -9.98 8.16
C GLU A 233 11.39 -10.82 6.87
N ALA A 234 10.33 -10.90 6.06
CA ALA A 234 10.36 -11.51 4.75
C ALA A 234 11.10 -10.67 3.69
N GLY A 235 11.40 -9.40 3.98
CA GLY A 235 12.19 -8.54 3.09
C GLY A 235 11.45 -8.03 1.86
N TYR A 236 10.10 -8.01 1.87
CA TYR A 236 9.30 -7.57 0.71
C TYR A 236 9.59 -6.13 0.26
N TYR A 237 10.10 -5.27 1.13
CA TYR A 237 10.50 -3.90 0.79
C TYR A 237 11.87 -3.77 0.13
N LEU A 238 12.69 -4.83 0.09
CA LEU A 238 14.08 -4.74 -0.37
C LEU A 238 14.21 -4.45 -1.86
N THR A 239 13.13 -4.65 -2.64
CA THR A 239 13.04 -4.29 -4.06
C THR A 239 12.69 -2.82 -4.29
N TRP A 240 12.28 -2.09 -3.24
CA TRP A 240 11.90 -0.69 -3.36
C TRP A 240 13.12 0.23 -3.54
N PRO A 241 12.93 1.39 -4.19
CA PRO A 241 13.93 2.46 -4.21
C PRO A 241 14.48 2.77 -2.81
N ALA A 242 15.80 2.75 -2.69
CA ALA A 242 16.50 2.86 -1.41
C ALA A 242 17.67 3.84 -1.46
N GLU A 243 18.06 4.33 -0.29
CA GLU A 243 19.35 5.00 -0.12
C GLU A 243 20.51 4.05 -0.51
N ASN A 244 21.58 4.62 -1.05
CA ASN A 244 22.71 3.85 -1.58
C ASN A 244 23.46 3.06 -0.50
N ALA A 245 23.51 3.57 0.72
CA ALA A 245 24.21 2.94 1.84
C ALA A 245 23.61 3.38 3.18
N PRO A 246 23.75 2.57 4.25
CA PRO A 246 23.44 3.02 5.60
C PRO A 246 24.26 4.26 5.99
N HIS A 247 23.63 5.18 6.73
CA HIS A 247 24.25 6.39 7.23
C HIS A 247 23.81 6.70 8.67
N ALA A 248 24.53 7.58 9.38
CA ALA A 248 24.15 7.97 10.73
C ALA A 248 22.78 8.66 10.72
N SER A 249 21.87 8.23 11.61
CA SER A 249 20.58 8.90 11.81
C SER A 249 20.78 10.34 12.29
N THR A 250 20.05 11.29 11.69
CA THR A 250 20.00 12.69 12.17
C THR A 250 18.92 12.90 13.25
N GLY A 251 18.07 11.89 13.51
CA GLY A 251 17.02 11.95 14.52
C GLY A 251 17.21 10.90 15.63
N PRO A 252 16.26 10.77 16.57
CA PRO A 252 16.40 9.90 17.75
C PRO A 252 16.46 8.40 17.42
N HIS A 253 16.32 8.02 16.14
CA HIS A 253 16.47 6.64 15.71
C HIS A 253 17.93 6.19 15.82
N PHE A 254 18.11 4.94 16.22
CA PHE A 254 19.35 4.41 16.75
C PHE A 254 20.42 4.13 15.69
N GLY A 255 21.60 4.74 15.85
CA GLY A 255 22.83 4.38 15.12
C GLY A 255 22.78 4.65 13.61
N GLN A 256 23.19 3.65 12.82
CA GLN A 256 23.11 3.71 11.36
C GLN A 256 21.70 3.34 10.88
N VAL A 257 21.23 4.00 9.82
CA VAL A 257 19.92 3.80 9.21
C VAL A 257 20.03 3.75 7.69
N ARG A 258 19.10 3.05 7.05
CA ARG A 258 18.93 3.07 5.58
C ARG A 258 17.44 3.11 5.27
N VAL A 259 17.03 4.00 4.37
CA VAL A 259 15.62 4.20 4.04
C VAL A 259 15.27 3.65 2.67
N PHE A 260 14.08 3.05 2.59
CA PHE A 260 13.40 2.53 1.41
C PHE A 260 12.05 3.25 1.29
N GLN A 261 11.60 3.52 0.07
CA GLN A 261 10.29 4.10 -0.21
C GLN A 261 9.60 3.33 -1.32
N ASN A 262 8.32 3.02 -1.14
CA ASN A 262 7.54 2.47 -2.24
C ASN A 262 7.38 3.50 -3.37
N ASP A 263 6.99 3.03 -4.55
CA ASP A 263 6.90 3.87 -5.73
C ASP A 263 5.93 5.04 -5.60
N ARG A 264 4.88 4.89 -4.77
CA ARG A 264 3.95 5.97 -4.47
C ARG A 264 4.67 7.16 -3.84
N LEU A 265 5.49 6.92 -2.82
CA LEU A 265 6.22 7.99 -2.16
C LEU A 265 7.41 8.46 -3.01
N TYR A 266 8.17 7.53 -3.60
CA TYR A 266 9.34 7.84 -4.41
C TYR A 266 9.00 8.71 -5.63
N ASN A 267 7.95 8.37 -6.38
CA ASN A 267 7.55 9.15 -7.56
C ASN A 267 6.93 10.51 -7.18
N ALA A 268 6.15 10.57 -6.10
CA ALA A 268 5.61 11.84 -5.60
C ALA A 268 6.73 12.78 -5.13
N ALA A 269 7.77 12.25 -4.47
CA ALA A 269 8.91 13.02 -4.01
C ALA A 269 9.69 13.67 -5.18
N LYS A 270 9.90 12.96 -6.30
CA LYS A 270 10.57 13.49 -7.50
C LYS A 270 9.92 14.75 -8.09
N THR A 271 8.62 14.86 -7.94
CA THR A 271 7.82 15.98 -8.47
C THR A 271 7.45 17.01 -7.41
N ASN A 272 7.92 16.81 -6.16
CA ASN A 272 7.55 17.59 -4.99
C ASN A 272 6.02 17.72 -4.82
N ALA A 273 5.29 16.66 -5.16
CA ALA A 273 3.83 16.61 -5.16
C ALA A 273 3.28 16.26 -3.77
N ALA A 274 3.34 17.21 -2.84
CA ALA A 274 2.64 17.13 -1.55
C ALA A 274 1.20 17.67 -1.68
N PRO A 275 0.21 17.11 -0.94
CA PRO A 275 0.32 16.01 0.02
C PRO A 275 0.64 14.66 -0.64
N TRP A 276 1.31 13.77 0.11
CA TRP A 276 1.69 12.46 -0.43
C TRP A 276 0.45 11.60 -0.73
N PRO A 277 0.49 10.72 -1.75
CA PRO A 277 -0.61 9.80 -2.04
C PRO A 277 -0.87 8.84 -0.86
N VAL A 278 -2.14 8.46 -0.65
CA VAL A 278 -2.47 7.36 0.27
C VAL A 278 -1.75 6.09 -0.17
N GLY A 279 -1.24 5.35 0.81
CA GLY A 279 -0.34 4.21 0.63
C GLY A 279 1.13 4.57 0.46
N ALA A 280 1.49 5.86 0.35
CA ALA A 280 2.89 6.30 0.40
C ALA A 280 3.56 5.75 1.66
N THR A 281 4.65 5.02 1.48
CA THR A 281 5.32 4.27 2.55
C THR A 281 6.81 4.58 2.57
N SER A 282 7.33 4.80 3.77
CA SER A 282 8.77 4.81 4.03
C SER A 282 9.11 3.78 5.09
N ILE A 283 10.11 2.95 4.80
CA ILE A 283 10.68 1.95 5.71
C ILE A 283 12.13 2.31 5.96
N LYS A 284 12.50 2.41 7.22
CA LYS A 284 13.86 2.69 7.67
C LYS A 284 14.38 1.49 8.42
N GLU A 285 15.41 0.85 7.88
CA GLU A 285 16.20 -0.16 8.58
C GLU A 285 17.03 0.51 9.68
N LEU A 286 17.03 -0.09 10.87
CA LEU A 286 17.79 0.38 12.04
C LEU A 286 18.92 -0.60 12.33
N PHE A 287 20.17 -0.19 12.09
CA PHE A 287 21.33 -1.05 12.24
C PHE A 287 22.02 -0.90 13.60
N GLY A 288 21.81 0.20 14.32
CA GLY A 288 22.60 0.47 15.53
C GLY A 288 24.10 0.48 15.20
N ASN A 289 24.85 -0.47 15.77
CA ASN A 289 26.29 -0.68 15.52
C ASN A 289 26.58 -1.98 14.75
N THR A 290 25.57 -2.66 14.20
CA THR A 290 25.71 -3.91 13.44
C THR A 290 25.67 -3.66 11.94
N THR A 291 26.03 -4.67 11.15
CA THR A 291 25.92 -4.63 9.67
C THR A 291 24.59 -5.16 9.15
N ALA A 292 23.86 -5.92 9.97
CA ALA A 292 22.48 -6.35 9.69
C ALA A 292 21.49 -5.41 10.42
N PRO A 293 20.28 -5.21 9.88
CA PRO A 293 19.23 -4.49 10.59
C PRO A 293 18.82 -5.26 11.85
N ILE A 294 18.62 -4.54 12.95
CA ILE A 294 18.16 -5.03 14.25
C ILE A 294 16.83 -4.38 14.66
N GLY A 295 16.16 -3.74 13.70
CA GLY A 295 14.91 -3.02 13.88
C GLY A 295 14.46 -2.31 12.61
N TRP A 296 13.23 -1.79 12.67
CA TRP A 296 12.61 -1.02 11.60
C TRP A 296 11.82 0.14 12.18
N SER A 297 11.78 1.25 11.44
CA SER A 297 10.84 2.35 11.63
C SER A 297 10.06 2.54 10.33
N VAL A 298 8.73 2.56 10.41
CA VAL A 298 7.84 2.52 9.25
C VAL A 298 6.80 3.62 9.38
N SER A 299 6.53 4.29 8.27
CA SER A 299 5.41 5.22 8.10
C SER A 299 4.61 4.84 6.87
N VAL A 300 3.28 4.74 7.00
CA VAL A 300 2.35 4.46 5.90
C VAL A 300 1.25 5.51 5.90
N LYS A 301 1.07 6.23 4.79
CA LYS A 301 -0.04 7.18 4.63
C LYS A 301 -1.37 6.41 4.51
N LEU A 302 -2.27 6.57 5.47
CA LEU A 302 -3.58 5.93 5.51
C LEU A 302 -4.68 6.74 4.84
N GLN A 303 -4.61 8.07 4.91
CA GLN A 303 -5.69 8.97 4.47
C GLN A 303 -5.14 10.24 3.86
N GLN A 304 -5.88 10.86 2.93
CA GLN A 304 -5.50 12.18 2.46
C GLN A 304 -5.77 13.25 3.51
N THR A 305 -4.75 14.08 3.75
CA THR A 305 -4.86 15.37 4.45
C THR A 305 -5.68 15.38 5.76
N PRO A 306 -5.40 14.54 6.76
CA PRO A 306 -5.97 14.77 8.08
C PRO A 306 -5.18 15.84 8.85
N PRO A 307 -5.81 16.51 9.83
CA PRO A 307 -5.13 17.45 10.70
C PRO A 307 -3.92 16.77 11.38
N ALA A 308 -2.87 17.55 11.59
CA ALA A 308 -1.83 17.24 12.57
C ALA A 308 -1.07 15.90 12.42
N GLY A 309 -1.12 15.18 11.29
CA GLY A 309 -0.35 13.95 11.08
C GLY A 309 -1.11 12.67 11.40
N ASP A 310 -2.41 12.77 11.64
CA ASP A 310 -3.30 11.66 12.01
C ASP A 310 -3.55 10.66 10.86
N GLY A 311 -2.96 10.91 9.70
CA GLY A 311 -3.14 10.14 8.47
C GLY A 311 -2.07 9.12 8.25
N PHE A 312 -1.28 8.80 9.27
CA PHE A 312 -0.16 7.90 9.17
C PHE A 312 -0.30 6.78 10.18
N TYR A 313 -0.08 5.56 9.70
CA TYR A 313 0.31 4.45 10.55
C TYR A 313 1.81 4.54 10.82
N TRP A 314 2.19 4.45 12.08
CA TRP A 314 3.56 4.47 12.55
C TRP A 314 3.89 3.15 13.23
N TYR A 315 5.04 2.60 12.90
CA TYR A 315 5.57 1.41 13.55
C TYR A 315 7.07 1.60 13.81
N GLU A 316 7.53 1.26 15.00
CA GLU A 316 8.96 1.26 15.31
C GLU A 316 9.28 0.13 16.27
N ILE A 317 10.26 -0.68 15.89
CA ILE A 317 10.83 -1.74 16.72
C ILE A 317 12.37 -1.68 16.64
N TYR A 318 13.05 -1.82 17.76
CA TYR A 318 14.50 -1.87 17.82
C TYR A 318 14.96 -2.81 18.93
N GLN A 319 15.81 -3.78 18.59
CA GLN A 319 16.28 -4.84 19.51
C GLN A 319 15.13 -5.56 20.25
N GLY A 320 14.05 -5.85 19.52
CA GLY A 320 12.85 -6.50 20.06
C GLY A 320 11.94 -5.60 20.91
N GLN A 321 12.33 -4.35 21.17
CA GLN A 321 11.50 -3.38 21.88
C GLN A 321 10.67 -2.57 20.90
N LYS A 322 9.34 -2.55 21.09
CA LYS A 322 8.40 -1.81 20.25
C LYS A 322 8.15 -0.42 20.83
N TYR A 323 8.37 0.62 20.04
CA TYR A 323 8.24 2.04 20.41
C TYR A 323 6.98 2.68 19.82
N ALA A 324 6.51 2.19 18.67
CA ALA A 324 5.29 2.65 18.01
C ALA A 324 4.63 1.48 17.27
N ASP A 325 3.30 1.45 17.25
CA ASP A 325 2.48 0.52 16.46
C ASP A 325 1.04 1.02 16.48
N GLY A 326 0.67 1.79 15.46
CA GLY A 326 -0.70 2.29 15.33
C GLY A 326 -0.83 3.54 14.47
N PRO A 327 -2.07 3.96 14.19
CA PRO A 327 -2.35 5.26 13.58
C PRO A 327 -1.99 6.39 14.55
N SER A 328 -1.49 7.49 14.01
CA SER A 328 -1.39 8.79 14.71
C SER A 328 -0.56 8.77 16.00
N VAL A 329 0.43 7.87 16.13
CA VAL A 329 1.26 7.74 17.34
C VAL A 329 1.92 9.10 17.66
N PRO A 330 1.55 9.77 18.79
CA PRO A 330 1.92 11.16 19.01
C PRO A 330 3.43 11.41 19.06
N LEU A 331 4.20 10.44 19.56
CA LEU A 331 5.66 10.49 19.58
C LEU A 331 6.23 10.69 18.17
N CYS A 332 5.74 9.91 17.21
CA CYS A 332 6.21 9.92 15.82
C CYS A 332 5.72 11.19 15.12
N VAL A 333 4.42 11.45 15.22
CA VAL A 333 3.74 12.59 14.60
C VAL A 333 4.42 13.91 14.96
N ASN A 334 4.69 14.15 16.25
CA ASN A 334 5.27 15.41 16.71
C ASN A 334 6.69 15.62 16.19
N CYS A 335 7.53 14.58 16.20
CA CYS A 335 8.89 14.66 15.65
C CYS A 335 8.87 14.85 14.14
N HIS A 336 7.92 14.23 13.44
CA HIS A 336 7.81 14.26 12.00
C HIS A 336 7.10 15.51 11.45
N ALA A 337 6.49 16.33 12.30
CA ALA A 337 5.71 17.50 11.88
C ALA A 337 6.49 18.53 11.04
N ALA A 338 7.82 18.56 11.14
CA ALA A 338 8.67 19.43 10.32
C ALA A 338 8.94 18.89 8.89
N GLY A 339 8.57 17.64 8.61
CA GLY A 339 8.73 17.03 7.29
C GLY A 339 7.69 17.52 6.29
N THR A 340 8.00 17.39 5.00
CA THR A 340 6.99 17.59 3.94
C THR A 340 5.93 16.52 4.10
N ASP A 341 4.72 16.92 4.45
CA ASP A 341 3.61 16.02 4.80
C ASP A 341 4.06 14.86 5.71
N TYR A 342 4.74 15.21 6.82
CA TYR A 342 5.26 14.30 7.86
C TYR A 342 6.37 13.32 7.44
N VAL A 343 6.88 13.44 6.21
CA VAL A 343 8.04 12.67 5.76
C VAL A 343 9.28 13.54 5.82
N LEU A 344 10.24 13.16 6.68
CA LEU A 344 11.53 13.84 6.85
C LEU A 344 12.61 13.27 5.93
N THR A 345 12.44 12.05 5.44
CA THR A 345 13.41 11.41 4.56
C THR A 345 13.35 12.05 3.17
N LYS A 346 14.51 12.47 2.65
CA LYS A 346 14.69 12.80 1.25
C LYS A 346 15.27 11.57 0.56
N ILE A 347 14.55 10.97 -0.38
CA ILE A 347 15.16 9.96 -1.25
C ILE A 347 15.64 10.64 -2.55
N PRO A 348 16.81 10.24 -3.09
CA PRO A 348 17.53 10.97 -4.14
C PRO A 348 16.78 11.18 -5.46
#